data_AF-A0A804PK59-F1
#
_entry.id   AF-A0A804PK59-F1
#
_cell.length_a   1.000
_cell.length_b   1.000
_cell.length_c   1.000
_cell.angle_alpha   90.00
_cell.angle_beta   90.00
_cell.angle_gamma   90.00
#
_symmetry.space_group_name_H-M   'P 1'
#
loop_
_entity.id
_entity.type
_entity.pdbx_description
1 polymer ?
#
loop_
_entity_poly.entity_id
_entity_poly.type
_entity_poly.pdbx_seq_one_letter_code
_entity_poly.pdbx_strand_id
1 'polypeptide(L)'
;MWGHADAIYQLHPYLQRFSLPYAFIDTMALLPGWLFLAIFMTIYFFVVRRKWSPHFLRFHIILAILLDTGSQALATACNWNPSIAFQGKQMAHFWMAMAFIQIFTVAECVRCALSGVYANVPFISHAALIHSDLNLFR
;
A
#
# COMPACT_ATOMS: atom_id res chain seq x y z
N MET A 1 5.44 3.12 5.52
CA MET A 1 5.18 4.59 5.47
C MET A 1 4.56 5.10 6.76
N TRP A 2 3.40 4.57 7.19
CA TRP A 2 2.74 5.00 8.42
C TRP A 2 3.64 4.95 9.66
N GLY A 3 4.37 3.86 9.89
CA GLY A 3 5.28 3.76 11.03
C GLY A 3 6.42 4.80 11.04
N HIS A 4 6.86 5.28 9.87
CA HIS A 4 7.84 6.37 9.81
C HIS A 4 7.19 7.71 10.18
N ALA A 5 5.96 7.96 9.72
CA ALA A 5 5.20 9.16 10.07
C ALA A 5 4.82 9.18 11.56
N ASP A 6 4.40 8.05 12.13
CA ASP A 6 4.04 7.93 13.55
C ASP A 6 5.23 8.20 14.47
N ALA A 7 6.38 7.60 14.16
CA ALA A 7 7.61 7.77 14.94
C ALA A 7 8.12 9.23 14.93
N ILE A 8 7.96 9.94 13.82
CA ILE A 8 8.49 11.32 13.67
C ILE A 8 7.55 12.36 14.28
N TYR A 9 6.23 12.18 14.16
CA TYR A 9 5.25 13.17 14.62
C TYR A 9 4.62 12.87 15.97
N GLN A 10 4.96 11.75 16.60
CA GLN A 10 4.26 11.26 17.79
C GLN A 10 2.74 11.31 17.52
N LEU A 11 2.28 10.63 16.47
CA LEU A 11 0.86 10.61 16.09
C LEU A 11 0.05 9.74 17.06
N HIS A 12 0.74 8.82 17.74
CA HIS A 12 0.28 7.92 18.78
C HIS A 12 -0.71 8.51 19.82
N PRO A 13 -0.45 9.65 20.51
CA PRO A 13 -1.36 10.23 21.49
C PRO A 13 -2.63 10.83 20.86
N TYR A 14 -2.58 11.27 19.60
CA TYR A 14 -3.77 11.73 18.88
C TYR A 14 -4.65 10.56 18.45
N LEU A 15 -4.04 9.47 18.01
CA LEU A 15 -4.72 8.24 17.61
C LEU A 15 -5.33 7.50 18.80
N GLN A 16 -4.72 7.60 19.99
CA GLN A 16 -5.24 7.00 21.23
C GLN A 16 -6.65 7.50 21.58
N ARG A 17 -7.04 8.70 21.09
CA ARG A 17 -8.41 9.21 21.25
C ARG A 17 -9.44 8.42 20.44
N PHE A 18 -9.00 7.71 19.41
CA PHE A 18 -9.82 6.83 18.58
C PHE A 18 -9.47 5.38 18.92
N SER A 19 -10.23 4.79 19.85
CA SER A 19 -9.94 3.47 20.43
C SER A 19 -9.81 2.33 19.41
N LEU A 20 -10.68 2.29 18.40
CA LEU A 20 -10.71 1.24 17.38
C LEU A 20 -9.53 1.29 16.38
N PRO A 21 -9.27 2.41 15.67
CA PRO A 21 -8.15 2.45 14.73
C PRO A 21 -6.79 2.34 15.43
N TYR A 22 -6.69 2.83 16.67
CA TYR A 22 -5.47 2.66 17.47
C TYR A 22 -5.18 1.19 17.78
N ALA A 23 -6.18 0.45 18.31
CA ALA A 23 -6.02 -0.97 18.59
C ALA A 23 -5.72 -1.79 17.31
N PHE A 24 -6.33 -1.41 16.18
CA PHE A 24 -6.04 -2.04 14.90
C PHE A 24 -4.59 -1.80 14.44
N ILE A 25 -4.09 -0.57 14.52
CA ILE A 25 -2.72 -0.25 14.09
C ILE A 25 -1.70 -0.97 14.99
N ASP A 26 -1.93 -0.98 16.30
CA ASP A 26 -1.03 -1.61 17.28
C ASP A 26 -0.98 -3.14 17.10
N THR A 27 -2.13 -3.77 16.87
CA THR A 27 -2.19 -5.20 16.53
C THR A 27 -1.52 -5.52 15.20
N MET A 28 -1.64 -4.64 14.20
CA MET A 28 -0.93 -4.81 12.92
C MET A 28 0.59 -4.61 13.06
N ALA A 29 1.05 -3.76 13.99
CA ALA A 29 2.48 -3.55 14.26
C ALA A 29 3.15 -4.76 14.95
N LEU A 30 2.37 -5.53 15.71
CA LEU A 30 2.82 -6.78 16.35
C LEU A 30 2.97 -7.94 15.37
N LEU A 31 2.39 -7.85 14.17
CA LEU A 31 2.51 -8.89 13.16
C LEU A 31 3.90 -8.84 12.51
N PRO A 32 4.57 -10.00 12.38
CA PRO A 32 5.88 -10.03 11.76
C PRO A 32 5.78 -9.71 10.27
N GLY A 33 6.67 -8.86 9.76
CA GLY A 33 6.56 -8.29 8.40
C GLY A 33 6.50 -9.31 7.26
N TRP A 34 7.09 -10.50 7.45
CA TRP A 34 7.03 -11.61 6.48
C TRP A 34 5.61 -12.17 6.25
N LEU A 35 4.67 -11.93 7.18
CA LEU A 35 3.34 -12.53 7.18
C LEU A 35 2.47 -11.82 6.13
N PHE A 36 2.59 -10.49 6.04
CA PHE A 36 1.95 -9.73 4.96
C PHE A 36 2.44 -10.18 3.58
N LEU A 37 3.76 -10.39 3.44
CA LEU A 37 4.32 -10.94 2.20
C LEU A 37 3.74 -12.33 1.88
N ALA A 38 3.67 -13.23 2.86
CA ALA A 38 3.11 -14.57 2.68
C ALA A 38 1.62 -14.52 2.30
N ILE A 39 0.84 -13.62 2.90
CA ILE A 39 -0.57 -13.39 2.55
C ILE A 39 -0.67 -12.91 1.11
N PHE A 40 0.10 -11.89 0.71
CA PHE A 40 0.08 -11.37 -0.66
C PHE A 40 0.48 -12.42 -1.70
N MET A 41 1.51 -13.24 -1.40
CA MET A 41 1.91 -14.35 -2.26
C MET A 41 0.81 -15.39 -2.40
N THR A 42 0.18 -15.77 -1.27
CA THR A 42 -0.95 -16.72 -1.28
C THR A 42 -2.09 -16.19 -2.14
N ILE A 43 -2.50 -14.93 -1.94
CA ILE A 43 -3.58 -14.31 -2.72
C ILE A 43 -3.21 -14.26 -4.21
N TYR A 44 -1.98 -13.91 -4.56
CA TYR A 44 -1.51 -13.90 -5.95
C TYR A 44 -1.60 -15.28 -6.60
N PHE A 45 -1.12 -16.34 -5.95
CA PHE A 45 -1.19 -17.69 -6.51
C PHE A 45 -2.63 -18.24 -6.57
N PHE A 46 -3.42 -18.03 -5.53
CA PHE A 46 -4.76 -18.62 -5.45
C PHE A 46 -5.79 -17.89 -6.31
N VAL A 47 -5.65 -16.58 -6.45
CA VAL A 47 -6.63 -15.73 -7.13
C VAL A 47 -6.11 -15.26 -8.48
N VAL A 48 -4.95 -14.58 -8.52
CA VAL A 48 -4.45 -13.97 -9.75
C VAL A 48 -4.02 -15.02 -10.76
N ARG A 49 -3.40 -16.13 -10.34
CA ARG A 49 -2.91 -17.16 -11.28
C ARG A 49 -3.99 -18.13 -11.78
N ARG A 50 -5.16 -18.18 -11.15
CA ARG A 50 -6.25 -19.06 -11.58
C ARG A 50 -7.14 -18.38 -12.61
N LYS A 51 -7.32 -19.01 -13.78
CA LYS A 51 -8.18 -18.50 -14.86
C LYS A 51 -9.67 -18.38 -14.49
N TRP A 52 -10.12 -19.03 -13.43
CA TRP A 52 -11.51 -18.98 -12.96
C TRP A 52 -11.87 -17.66 -12.25
N SER A 53 -10.89 -16.87 -11.81
CA SER A 53 -11.18 -15.63 -11.10
C SER A 53 -11.58 -14.51 -12.07
N PRO A 54 -12.58 -13.67 -11.71
CA PRO A 54 -13.02 -12.59 -12.57
C PRO A 54 -11.90 -11.57 -12.75
N HIS A 55 -11.71 -11.09 -13.99
CA HIS A 55 -10.64 -10.15 -14.34
C HIS A 55 -10.64 -8.90 -13.43
N PHE A 56 -11.83 -8.39 -13.10
CA PHE A 56 -12.04 -7.29 -12.16
C PHE A 56 -11.33 -7.47 -10.81
N LEU A 57 -11.45 -8.68 -10.25
CA LEU A 57 -10.90 -9.00 -8.94
C LEU A 57 -9.37 -9.20 -9.02
N ARG A 58 -8.89 -9.78 -10.12
CA ARG A 58 -7.45 -9.94 -10.39
C ARG A 58 -6.77 -8.57 -10.52
N PHE A 59 -7.40 -7.63 -11.22
CA PHE A 59 -6.91 -6.26 -11.36
C PHE A 59 -6.77 -5.56 -10.00
N HIS A 60 -7.82 -5.57 -9.17
CA HIS A 60 -7.79 -4.88 -7.88
C HIS A 60 -6.77 -5.49 -6.91
N ILE A 61 -6.58 -6.81 -6.94
CA ILE A 61 -5.54 -7.47 -6.13
C ILE A 61 -4.14 -7.08 -6.60
N ILE A 62 -3.88 -7.12 -7.92
CA ILE A 62 -2.58 -6.72 -8.44
C ILE A 62 -2.31 -5.25 -8.13
N LEU A 63 -3.30 -4.38 -8.30
CA LEU A 63 -3.21 -2.97 -7.96
C LEU A 63 -2.82 -2.77 -6.48
N ALA A 64 -3.45 -3.51 -5.56
CA ALA A 64 -3.12 -3.48 -4.14
C ALA A 64 -1.68 -3.95 -3.85
N ILE A 65 -1.25 -5.05 -4.46
CA ILE A 65 0.12 -5.58 -4.32
C ILE A 65 1.15 -4.58 -4.86
N LEU A 66 0.85 -3.95 -6.00
CA LEU A 66 1.75 -2.98 -6.63
C LEU A 66 1.87 -1.70 -5.80
N LEU A 67 0.75 -1.21 -5.25
CA LEU A 67 0.73 -0.07 -4.32
C LEU A 67 1.57 -0.35 -3.07
N ASP A 68 1.39 -1.51 -2.44
CA ASP A 68 2.13 -1.89 -1.24
C ASP A 68 3.63 -2.05 -1.53
N THR A 69 3.98 -2.80 -2.57
CA THR A 69 5.38 -3.02 -2.97
C THR A 69 6.05 -1.71 -3.39
N GLY A 70 5.34 -0.83 -4.09
CA GLY A 70 5.80 0.50 -4.46
C GLY A 70 6.08 1.38 -3.24
N SER A 71 5.21 1.34 -2.22
CA SER A 71 5.44 2.05 -0.96
C SER A 71 6.67 1.52 -0.20
N GLN A 72 6.89 0.20 -0.17
CA GLN A 72 8.07 -0.40 0.46
C GLN A 72 9.35 -0.07 -0.31
N ALA A 73 9.31 -0.12 -1.64
CA ALA A 73 10.44 0.23 -2.51
C ALA A 73 10.82 1.71 -2.36
N LEU A 74 9.84 2.62 -2.33
CA LEU A 74 10.07 4.04 -2.09
C LEU A 74 10.69 4.26 -0.72
N ALA A 75 10.19 3.59 0.32
CA ALA A 75 10.75 3.74 1.65
C ALA A 75 12.20 3.25 1.75
N THR A 76 12.51 2.14 1.08
CA THR A 76 13.87 1.61 0.99
C THR A 76 14.79 2.55 0.21
N ALA A 77 14.32 3.10 -0.91
CA ALA A 77 15.06 4.08 -1.70
C ALA A 77 15.35 5.38 -0.91
N CYS A 78 14.39 5.86 -0.13
CA CYS A 78 14.59 7.00 0.76
C CYS A 78 15.65 6.72 1.84
N ASN A 79 15.70 5.49 2.37
CA ASN A 79 16.72 5.07 3.34
C ASN A 79 18.12 4.90 2.73
N TRP A 80 18.23 4.72 1.42
CA TRP A 80 19.52 4.63 0.71
C TRP A 80 20.12 6.00 0.36
N ASN A 81 19.35 7.08 0.49
CA ASN A 81 19.86 8.43 0.21
C ASN A 81 20.70 8.96 1.39
N PRO A 82 21.80 9.69 1.14
CA PRO A 82 22.65 10.20 2.21
C PRO A 82 21.87 11.17 3.10
N SER A 83 22.08 11.07 4.41
CA SER A 83 21.25 11.73 5.43
C SER A 83 21.23 13.26 5.37
N ILE A 84 22.08 13.88 4.54
CA ILE A 84 22.15 15.33 4.30
C ILE A 84 20.92 15.90 3.58
N ALA A 85 20.29 15.14 2.68
CA ALA A 85 19.10 15.61 1.96
C ALA A 85 17.79 15.37 2.74
N PHE A 86 17.83 14.50 3.75
CA PHE A 86 16.66 13.88 4.36
C PHE A 86 16.72 13.83 5.90
N GLN A 87 17.42 14.77 6.53
CA GLN A 87 17.39 14.95 7.98
C GLN A 87 16.63 16.22 8.39
N GLY A 88 15.96 16.15 9.54
CA GLY A 88 15.24 17.28 10.13
C GLY A 88 13.77 17.38 9.71
N LYS A 89 13.21 18.57 9.91
CA LYS A 89 11.76 18.85 9.77
C LYS A 89 11.20 18.58 8.37
N GLN A 90 12.02 18.70 7.31
CA GLN A 90 11.58 18.48 5.92
C GLN A 90 11.26 17.01 5.63
N MET A 91 12.08 16.09 6.14
CA MET A 91 11.84 14.65 6.01
C MET A 91 10.56 14.23 6.76
N ALA A 92 10.29 14.87 7.89
CA ALA A 92 9.02 14.70 8.59
C ALA A 92 7.84 15.05 7.66
N HIS A 93 7.82 16.26 7.10
CA HIS A 93 6.71 16.72 6.26
C HIS A 93 6.55 15.85 5.01
N PHE A 94 7.65 15.35 4.46
CA PHE A 94 7.65 14.37 3.38
C PHE A 94 6.94 13.06 3.78
N TRP A 95 7.32 12.42 4.89
CA TRP A 95 6.70 11.16 5.33
C TRP A 95 5.22 11.33 5.66
N MET A 96 4.83 12.47 6.25
CA MET A 96 3.43 12.79 6.51
C MET A 96 2.65 12.94 5.20
N ALA A 97 3.16 13.72 4.25
CA ALA A 97 2.52 13.91 2.95
C ALA A 97 2.35 12.55 2.22
N MET A 98 3.40 11.72 2.20
CA MET A 98 3.36 10.39 1.61
C MET A 98 2.33 9.47 2.30
N ALA A 99 2.22 9.51 3.63
CA ALA A 99 1.23 8.74 4.36
C ALA A 99 -0.20 9.18 4.02
N PHE A 100 -0.46 10.49 3.92
CA PHE A 100 -1.77 11.00 3.48
C PHE A 100 -2.09 10.59 2.05
N ILE A 101 -1.16 10.77 1.12
CA ILE A 101 -1.32 10.36 -0.28
C ILE A 101 -1.66 8.86 -0.35
N GLN A 102 -0.97 8.02 0.42
CA GLN A 102 -1.24 6.59 0.47
C GLN A 102 -2.66 6.28 0.96
N ILE A 103 -3.11 6.91 2.05
CA ILE A 103 -4.45 6.68 2.62
C ILE A 103 -5.54 7.11 1.62
N PHE A 104 -5.42 8.31 1.03
CA PHE A 104 -6.37 8.79 0.04
C PHE A 104 -6.39 7.90 -1.21
N THR A 105 -5.23 7.47 -1.70
CA THR A 105 -5.14 6.57 -2.86
C THR A 105 -5.83 5.24 -2.58
N VAL A 106 -5.59 4.65 -1.40
CA VAL A 106 -6.23 3.39 -1.01
C VAL A 106 -7.74 3.56 -0.84
N ALA A 107 -8.20 4.66 -0.23
CA ALA A 107 -9.62 4.95 -0.06
C ALA A 107 -10.34 5.08 -1.42
N GLU A 108 -9.73 5.78 -2.39
CA GLU A 108 -10.26 5.86 -3.76
C GLU A 108 -10.27 4.49 -4.45
N CYS A 109 -9.25 3.66 -4.24
CA CYS A 109 -9.23 2.30 -4.78
C CYS A 109 -10.36 1.43 -4.21
N VAL A 110 -10.62 1.53 -2.89
CA VAL A 110 -11.73 0.84 -2.23
C VAL A 110 -13.07 1.35 -2.74
N ARG A 111 -13.25 2.67 -2.88
CA ARG A 111 -14.45 3.28 -3.47
C ARG A 111 -14.71 2.76 -4.87
N CYS A 112 -13.68 2.74 -5.72
CA CYS A 112 -13.75 2.19 -7.08
C CYS A 112 -14.16 0.72 -7.05
N ALA A 113 -13.51 -0.10 -6.21
CA ALA A 113 -13.81 -1.51 -6.07
C ALA A 113 -15.27 -1.77 -5.63
N LEU A 114 -15.79 -1.00 -4.67
CA LEU A 114 -17.17 -1.09 -4.20
C LEU A 114 -18.18 -0.65 -5.26
N SER A 115 -17.84 0.35 -6.08
CA SER A 115 -18.66 0.79 -7.21
C SER A 115 -18.59 -0.14 -8.43
N GLY A 116 -17.74 -1.18 -8.41
CA GLY A 116 -17.55 -2.07 -9.55
C GLY A 116 -16.75 -1.43 -10.70
N VAL A 117 -16.02 -0.35 -10.44
CA VAL A 117 -15.24 0.41 -11.43
C VAL A 117 -13.74 0.17 -11.22
N TYR A 118 -12.97 0.16 -12.31
CA TYR A 118 -11.52 0.08 -12.24
C TYR A 118 -10.93 1.37 -11.67
N ALA A 119 -10.13 1.27 -10.62
CA ALA A 119 -9.43 2.42 -10.05
C ALA A 119 -8.39 2.98 -11.06
N ASN A 120 -8.35 4.31 -11.20
CA ASN A 120 -7.39 5.01 -12.06
C ASN A 120 -6.33 5.72 -11.22
N VAL A 121 -5.26 4.98 -10.90
CA VAL A 121 -4.06 5.49 -10.24
C VAL A 121 -2.98 5.66 -11.30
N PRO A 122 -2.39 6.86 -11.45
CA PRO A 122 -1.37 7.11 -12.48
C PRO A 122 -0.21 6.13 -12.35
N PHE A 123 0.27 5.62 -13.50
CA PHE A 123 1.31 4.60 -13.68
C PHE A 123 0.96 3.18 -13.15
N ILE A 124 0.36 3.08 -11.97
CA ILE A 124 0.10 1.80 -11.29
C ILE A 124 -1.07 1.06 -11.95
N SER A 125 -2.15 1.76 -12.33
CA SER A 125 -3.30 1.10 -12.99
C SER A 125 -2.96 0.48 -14.34
N HIS A 126 -2.07 1.13 -15.12
CA HIS A 126 -1.62 0.58 -16.39
C HIS A 126 -0.77 -0.68 -16.19
N ALA A 127 0.15 -0.67 -15.22
CA ALA A 127 0.92 -1.84 -14.86
C ALA A 127 0.03 -2.98 -14.32
N ALA A 128 -0.97 -2.65 -13.49
CA ALA A 128 -1.92 -3.62 -12.97
C ALA A 128 -2.75 -4.29 -14.07
N LEU A 129 -3.12 -3.54 -15.13
CA LEU A 129 -3.83 -4.07 -16.29
C LEU A 129 -2.98 -5.07 -17.09
N ILE A 130 -1.71 -4.74 -17.36
CA ILE A 130 -0.79 -5.65 -18.06
C ILE A 130 -0.61 -6.95 -17.27
N HIS A 131 -0.48 -6.85 -15.95
CA HIS A 131 -0.29 -8.01 -15.09
C HIS A 131 -1.57 -8.82 -14.84
N SER A 132 -2.76 -8.21 -14.98
CA SER A 132 -4.04 -8.91 -14.81
C SER A 132 -4.46 -9.65 -16.07
N ASP A 133 -4.00 -9.22 -17.24
CA ASP A 133 -4.30 -9.91 -18.51
C ASP A 133 -3.34 -11.08 -18.76
N LEU A 134 -3.83 -12.31 -18.58
CA LEU A 134 -3.07 -13.53 -18.85
C LEU A 134 -2.99 -13.88 -20.34
N ASN A 135 -3.75 -13.18 -21.20
CA ASN A 135 -3.82 -13.47 -22.62
C ASN A 135 -2.87 -12.60 -23.45
N LEU A 136 -2.26 -11.57 -22.87
CA LEU A 136 -1.36 -10.64 -23.56
C LEU A 136 0.00 -11.24 -23.94
N PHE A 137 0.35 -12.41 -23.37
CA PHE A 137 1.61 -13.14 -23.62
C PHE A 137 1.38 -14.51 -24.29
N ARG A 138 0.29 -14.68 -25.03
CA ARG A 138 0.01 -15.90 -25.80
C ARG A 138 0.08 -15.65 -27.31
#